data_AF-A0A845Y539-F1
#
_entry.id   AF-A0A845Y539-F1
#
_cell.length_a   1.000
_cell.length_b   1.000
_cell.length_c   1.000
_cell.angle_alpha   90.00
_cell.angle_beta   90.00
_cell.angle_gamma   90.00
#
_symmetry.space_group_name_H-M   'P 1'
#
loop_
_entity.id
_entity.type
_entity.pdbx_description
1 polymer ?
#
loop_
_entity_poly.entity_id
_entity_poly.type
_entity_poly.pdbx_seq_one_letter_code
_entity_poly.pdbx_strand_id
1 'polypeptide(L)'
;MLKLQLSAIAFLTILLPTNATADDSQQIAQNGDNCRRQQILTARNCAGDGLESEEAKLHQLVNQYRAQNGLPPIPISPSLTLVANRHVRDLDENIGQLTHGWSNCFYSSSDSSTWPCMWEAPQRFGTPYPGNGYENAHGGTGRYRASAESALRSWQGSNAHNNVILNRGIWQDRDWNALGIGIYRGYAVLWFGQEPDPAK
;
A
#
# COMPACT_ATOMS: atom_id res chain seq x y z
N MET A 1 10.50 -59.95 -67.99
CA MET A 1 9.11 -59.45 -68.08
C MET A 1 9.11 -58.05 -67.50
N LEU A 2 9.15 -57.00 -68.33
CA LEU A 2 8.01 -56.27 -68.91
C LEU A 2 7.47 -55.16 -67.96
N LYS A 3 7.62 -53.90 -68.42
CA LYS A 3 6.75 -52.71 -68.22
C LYS A 3 6.83 -51.93 -66.87
N LEU A 4 7.26 -50.66 -66.89
CA LEU A 4 6.46 -49.39 -67.00
C LEU A 4 5.96 -48.94 -65.58
N GLN A 5 5.93 -47.69 -65.10
CA GLN A 5 5.90 -46.34 -65.69
C GLN A 5 6.46 -45.26 -64.74
N LEU A 6 6.79 -44.11 -65.36
CA LEU A 6 6.92 -42.76 -64.81
C LEU A 6 5.73 -42.34 -63.92
N SER A 7 5.95 -41.45 -62.94
CA SER A 7 5.58 -40.02 -63.08
C SER A 7 6.04 -39.18 -61.89
N ALA A 8 6.44 -37.95 -62.21
CA ALA A 8 6.88 -36.91 -61.31
C ALA A 8 5.73 -36.35 -60.45
N ILE A 9 6.08 -35.71 -59.32
CA ILE A 9 5.58 -34.40 -58.91
C ILE A 9 6.64 -33.77 -58.00
N ALA A 10 7.14 -32.61 -58.42
CA ALA A 10 7.92 -31.72 -57.59
C ALA A 10 6.95 -30.84 -56.79
N PHE A 11 7.15 -30.71 -55.48
CA PHE A 11 6.73 -29.53 -54.74
C PHE A 11 7.87 -29.05 -53.86
N LEU A 12 8.35 -27.87 -54.25
CA LEU A 12 9.22 -26.96 -53.54
C LEU A 12 8.48 -26.43 -52.31
N THR A 13 9.03 -26.61 -51.10
CA THR A 13 8.80 -25.62 -50.03
C THR A 13 9.97 -25.62 -49.06
N ILE A 14 10.29 -24.41 -48.64
CA ILE A 14 11.57 -23.92 -48.13
C ILE A 14 11.76 -24.22 -46.64
N LEU A 15 13.03 -24.46 -46.28
CA LEU A 15 13.63 -24.60 -44.95
C LEU A 15 13.15 -23.59 -43.91
N LEU A 16 13.08 -24.01 -42.63
CA LEU A 16 13.80 -23.34 -41.54
C LEU A 16 14.21 -24.36 -40.45
N PRO A 17 15.44 -24.24 -39.88
CA PRO A 17 15.93 -25.12 -38.83
C PRO A 17 15.36 -24.74 -37.46
N THR A 18 15.17 -25.76 -36.63
CA THR A 18 14.87 -25.68 -35.20
C THR A 18 16.07 -25.10 -34.45
N ASN A 19 15.89 -23.96 -33.79
CA ASN A 19 16.78 -23.53 -32.71
C ASN A 19 16.03 -23.59 -31.39
N ALA A 20 16.56 -24.40 -30.50
CA ALA A 20 16.22 -24.45 -29.10
C ALA A 20 16.33 -23.05 -28.48
N THR A 21 15.26 -22.57 -27.85
CA THR A 21 15.36 -21.43 -26.94
C THR A 21 15.73 -21.97 -25.57
N ALA A 22 16.90 -21.55 -25.11
CA ALA A 22 17.33 -21.69 -23.74
C ALA A 22 16.28 -21.08 -22.79
N ASP A 23 16.14 -21.76 -21.67
CA ASP A 23 15.60 -21.31 -20.40
C ASP A 23 15.99 -19.86 -20.11
N ASP A 24 15.01 -18.96 -20.15
CA ASP A 24 15.15 -17.55 -19.79
C ASP A 24 14.44 -17.30 -18.45
N SER A 25 14.77 -18.14 -17.46
CA SER A 25 14.35 -17.97 -16.07
C SER A 25 15.36 -17.18 -15.24
N GLN A 26 15.99 -16.14 -15.80
CA GLN A 26 16.66 -15.11 -15.00
C GLN A 26 16.59 -13.74 -15.66
N GLN A 27 15.47 -13.03 -15.46
CA GLN A 27 15.49 -11.57 -15.51
C GLN A 27 15.56 -10.98 -14.09
N ILE A 28 16.72 -10.37 -13.88
CA ILE A 28 17.21 -9.64 -12.72
C ILE A 28 16.28 -8.46 -12.38
N ALA A 29 16.06 -8.26 -11.08
CA ALA A 29 15.43 -7.12 -10.37
C ALA A 29 14.81 -6.00 -11.24
N GLN A 30 13.48 -5.94 -11.29
CA GLN A 30 12.76 -4.76 -11.77
C GLN A 30 12.21 -3.96 -10.59
N ASN A 31 12.45 -2.64 -10.63
CA ASN A 31 11.79 -1.63 -9.82
C ASN A 31 10.29 -1.97 -9.67
N GLY A 32 9.76 -1.92 -8.44
CA GLY A 32 8.41 -2.39 -8.12
C GLY A 32 7.37 -1.98 -9.17
N ASP A 33 6.49 -2.92 -9.55
CA ASP A 33 5.48 -2.68 -10.57
C ASP A 33 4.63 -1.45 -10.22
N ASN A 34 4.29 -0.63 -11.21
CA ASN A 34 3.30 0.44 -11.04
C ASN A 34 1.91 -0.17 -10.90
N CYS A 35 1.62 -0.71 -9.73
CA CYS A 35 0.39 -1.43 -9.47
C CYS A 35 -0.82 -0.53 -9.62
N ARG A 36 -1.85 -1.10 -10.27
CA ARG A 36 -3.14 -0.44 -10.47
C ARG A 36 -4.27 -1.37 -10.13
N ARG A 37 -5.41 -0.79 -9.78
CA ARG A 37 -6.65 -1.53 -9.52
C ARG A 37 -6.42 -2.71 -8.56
N GLN A 38 -6.74 -3.93 -8.98
CA GLN A 38 -6.61 -5.13 -8.15
C GLN A 38 -5.17 -5.40 -7.69
N GLN A 39 -4.16 -5.03 -8.49
CA GLN A 39 -2.75 -5.24 -8.12
C GLN A 39 -2.35 -4.44 -6.87
N ILE A 40 -3.03 -3.31 -6.60
CA ILE A 40 -2.84 -2.54 -5.36
C ILE A 40 -3.10 -3.43 -4.14
N LEU A 41 -4.01 -4.40 -4.23
CA LEU A 41 -4.44 -5.25 -3.11
C LEU A 41 -3.72 -6.59 -3.05
N THR A 42 -3.14 -7.07 -4.16
CA THR A 42 -2.66 -8.46 -4.25
C THR A 42 -1.18 -8.59 -4.61
N ALA A 43 -0.56 -7.56 -5.18
CA ALA A 43 0.84 -7.63 -5.58
C ALA A 43 1.76 -7.52 -4.36
N ARG A 44 2.78 -8.39 -4.32
CA ARG A 44 3.74 -8.47 -3.21
C ARG A 44 4.45 -7.14 -2.95
N ASN A 45 4.87 -6.45 -4.01
CA ASN A 45 5.53 -5.15 -3.94
C ASN A 45 5.04 -4.28 -5.10
N CYS A 46 4.99 -2.98 -4.90
CA CYS A 46 4.66 -1.99 -5.92
C CYS A 46 5.56 -0.75 -5.77
N ALA A 47 5.67 0.02 -6.85
CA ALA A 47 6.29 1.33 -6.79
C ALA A 47 5.57 2.23 -5.77
N GLY A 48 6.35 2.81 -4.86
CA GLY A 48 5.86 3.68 -3.80
C GLY A 48 5.30 2.95 -2.58
N ASP A 49 5.71 1.70 -2.31
CA ASP A 49 5.43 1.04 -1.02
C ASP A 49 6.34 1.51 0.13
N GLY A 50 7.45 2.15 -0.22
CA GLY A 50 8.40 2.72 0.73
C GLY A 50 8.07 4.17 1.09
N LEU A 51 8.83 4.71 2.05
CA LEU A 51 8.66 6.07 2.54
C LEU A 51 9.10 7.11 1.50
N GLU A 52 8.18 7.94 1.03
CA GLU A 52 8.45 9.07 0.13
C GLU A 52 8.72 10.39 0.88
N SER A 53 9.15 11.43 0.16
CA SER A 53 9.63 12.68 0.78
C SER A 53 8.56 13.46 1.55
N GLU A 54 7.35 13.61 1.01
CA GLU A 54 6.23 14.25 1.73
C GLU A 54 5.75 13.39 2.91
N GLU A 55 5.91 12.07 2.84
CA GLU A 55 5.58 11.16 3.93
C GLU A 55 6.60 11.26 5.06
N ALA A 56 7.89 11.30 4.73
CA ALA A 56 8.97 11.53 5.70
C ALA A 56 8.81 12.89 6.40
N LYS A 57 8.39 13.91 5.67
CA LYS A 57 8.05 15.21 6.24
C LYS A 57 6.85 15.13 7.19
N LEU A 58 5.80 14.39 6.84
CA LEU A 58 4.66 14.17 7.73
C LEU A 58 5.07 13.42 9.01
N HIS A 59 5.96 12.41 8.90
CA HIS A 59 6.53 11.71 10.06
C HIS A 59 7.22 12.69 11.02
N GLN A 60 8.06 13.57 10.49
CA GLN A 60 8.75 14.60 11.27
C GLN A 60 7.76 15.55 11.96
N LEU A 61 6.75 16.05 11.23
CA LEU A 61 5.76 16.98 11.78
C LEU A 61 4.89 16.34 12.87
N VAL A 62 4.48 15.08 12.69
CA VAL A 62 3.74 14.32 13.72
C VAL A 62 4.59 14.17 14.98
N ASN A 63 5.85 13.77 14.84
CA ASN A 63 6.74 13.58 15.98
C ASN A 63 7.14 14.89 16.65
N GLN A 64 7.28 15.99 15.90
CA GLN A 64 7.43 17.33 16.47
C GLN A 64 6.19 17.73 17.29
N TYR A 65 4.99 17.48 16.75
CA TYR A 65 3.75 17.78 17.46
C TYR A 65 3.57 16.94 18.72
N ARG A 66 3.95 15.66 18.68
CA ARG A 66 4.01 14.78 19.86
C ARG A 66 4.99 15.30 20.91
N ALA A 67 6.19 15.71 20.50
CA ALA A 67 7.18 16.28 21.39
C ALA A 67 6.70 17.58 22.07
N GLN A 68 5.98 18.45 21.34
CA GLN A 68 5.33 19.65 21.90
C GLN A 68 4.28 19.32 22.97
N ASN A 69 3.73 18.11 22.95
CA ASN A 69 2.77 17.59 23.92
C ASN A 69 3.40 16.64 24.94
N GLY A 70 4.73 16.57 25.03
CA GLY A 70 5.45 15.76 26.00
C GLY A 70 5.43 14.25 25.73
N LEU A 71 5.12 13.83 24.49
CA LEU A 71 5.08 12.43 24.10
C LEU A 71 6.34 12.03 23.30
N PRO A 72 6.80 10.78 23.42
CA PRO A 72 7.94 10.28 22.66
C PRO A 72 7.63 10.20 21.16
N PRO A 73 8.65 10.30 20.29
CA PRO A 73 8.47 10.08 18.87
C PRO A 73 8.10 8.61 18.59
N ILE A 74 7.33 8.39 17.53
CA ILE A 74 6.95 7.06 17.04
C ILE A 74 7.91 6.69 15.90
N PRO A 75 8.58 5.52 15.95
CA PRO A 75 9.40 5.02 14.85
C PRO A 75 8.59 4.84 13.55
N ILE A 76 9.22 5.07 12.41
CA ILE A 76 8.62 4.72 11.12
C ILE A 76 8.56 3.19 10.99
N SER A 77 7.48 2.67 10.41
CA SER A 77 7.26 1.24 10.16
C SER A 77 7.19 0.99 8.66
N PRO A 78 8.15 0.24 8.06
CA PRO A 78 8.08 -0.16 6.66
C PRO A 78 6.78 -0.92 6.32
N SER A 79 6.35 -1.82 7.21
CA SER A 79 5.13 -2.62 7.03
C SER A 79 3.87 -1.76 6.99
N LEU A 80 3.70 -0.84 7.94
CA LEU A 80 2.54 0.06 7.95
C LEU A 80 2.64 1.12 6.87
N THR A 81 3.84 1.52 6.44
CA THR A 81 4.05 2.45 5.31
C THR A 81 3.58 1.81 4.01
N LEU A 82 3.88 0.52 3.78
CA LEU A 82 3.33 -0.23 2.65
C LEU A 82 1.80 -0.20 2.68
N VAL A 83 1.19 -0.57 3.82
CA VAL A 83 -0.28 -0.57 3.97
C VAL A 83 -0.85 0.83 3.67
N ALA A 84 -0.28 1.87 4.27
CA ALA A 84 -0.73 3.24 4.08
C ALA A 84 -0.65 3.68 2.62
N ASN A 85 0.45 3.39 1.93
CA ASN A 85 0.65 3.68 0.52
C ASN A 85 -0.33 2.93 -0.40
N ARG A 86 -0.63 1.66 -0.09
CA ARG A 86 -1.66 0.91 -0.82
C ARG A 86 -3.04 1.50 -0.60
N HIS A 87 -3.35 1.92 0.62
CA HIS A 87 -4.67 2.44 0.93
C HIS A 87 -4.96 3.75 0.19
N VAL A 88 -4.04 4.71 0.20
CA VAL A 88 -4.25 5.98 -0.53
C VAL A 88 -4.38 5.78 -2.05
N ARG A 89 -3.73 4.76 -2.61
CA ARG A 89 -3.90 4.38 -4.02
C ARG A 89 -5.25 3.72 -4.26
N ASP A 90 -5.70 2.85 -3.37
CA ASP A 90 -7.01 2.21 -3.44
C ASP A 90 -8.15 3.24 -3.33
N LEU A 91 -7.99 4.21 -2.42
CA LEU A 91 -8.91 5.35 -2.25
C LEU A 91 -9.05 6.17 -3.54
N ASP A 92 -7.95 6.45 -4.24
CA ASP A 92 -7.96 7.23 -5.48
C ASP A 92 -8.42 6.42 -6.70
N GLU A 93 -7.90 5.20 -6.89
CA GLU A 93 -8.10 4.44 -8.13
C GLU A 93 -9.36 3.57 -8.14
N ASN A 94 -9.77 3.04 -6.98
CA ASN A 94 -10.82 2.03 -6.90
C ASN A 94 -12.07 2.50 -6.14
N ILE A 95 -11.91 3.34 -5.11
CA ILE A 95 -13.02 3.72 -4.22
C ILE A 95 -13.61 5.08 -4.59
N GLY A 96 -12.78 6.09 -4.82
CA GLY A 96 -13.21 7.43 -5.19
C GLY A 96 -13.87 8.25 -4.07
N GLN A 97 -13.67 7.87 -2.80
CA GLN A 97 -14.15 8.61 -1.62
C GLN A 97 -13.31 8.26 -0.39
N LEU A 98 -13.28 9.17 0.59
CA LEU A 98 -12.56 8.93 1.85
C LEU A 98 -13.30 7.88 2.70
N THR A 99 -12.61 6.82 3.09
CA THR A 99 -13.11 5.77 3.99
C THR A 99 -11.92 5.05 4.64
N HIS A 100 -12.20 4.33 5.73
CA HIS A 100 -11.24 3.41 6.37
C HIS A 100 -11.30 1.99 5.78
N GLY A 101 -12.26 1.73 4.88
CA GLY A 101 -12.43 0.43 4.21
C GLY A 101 -11.67 0.36 2.89
N TRP A 102 -11.43 -0.86 2.43
CA TRP A 102 -10.74 -1.17 1.18
C TRP A 102 -11.77 -1.52 0.10
N SER A 103 -11.40 -1.39 -1.18
CA SER A 103 -12.29 -1.73 -2.31
C SER A 103 -12.72 -3.20 -2.32
N ASN A 104 -11.97 -4.09 -1.66
CA ASN A 104 -12.31 -5.50 -1.46
C ASN A 104 -12.75 -5.84 -0.01
N CYS A 105 -12.82 -4.88 0.91
CA CYS A 105 -13.16 -5.14 2.32
C CYS A 105 -13.77 -3.90 2.95
N PHE A 106 -15.10 -3.89 3.04
CA PHE A 106 -15.86 -2.77 3.57
C PHE A 106 -15.62 -2.57 5.08
N TYR A 107 -15.63 -1.32 5.54
CA TYR A 107 -15.53 -0.95 6.94
C TYR A 107 -16.68 -0.04 7.36
N SER A 108 -17.26 -0.31 8.53
CA SER A 108 -18.19 0.55 9.24
C SER A 108 -17.84 0.63 10.72
N SER A 109 -17.78 1.85 11.26
CA SER A 109 -17.58 2.05 12.71
C SER A 109 -18.75 1.56 13.56
N SER A 110 -19.95 1.38 12.97
CA SER A 110 -21.14 0.88 13.67
C SER A 110 -21.31 -0.63 13.62
N ASP A 111 -20.47 -1.36 12.87
CA ASP A 111 -20.55 -2.81 12.72
C ASP A 111 -19.19 -3.44 12.99
N SER A 112 -19.05 -4.02 14.18
CA SER A 112 -17.78 -4.62 14.62
C SER A 112 -17.34 -5.82 13.80
N SER A 113 -18.24 -6.47 13.04
CA SER A 113 -17.87 -7.55 12.13
C SER A 113 -16.99 -7.06 10.96
N THR A 114 -17.00 -5.75 10.69
CA THR A 114 -16.24 -5.13 9.59
C THR A 114 -14.90 -4.51 10.04
N TRP A 115 -14.66 -4.38 11.35
CA TRP A 115 -13.43 -3.77 11.88
C TRP A 115 -12.13 -4.47 11.43
N PRO A 116 -12.07 -5.81 11.29
CA PRO A 116 -10.91 -6.50 10.75
C PRO A 116 -10.47 -6.00 9.37
N CYS A 117 -11.38 -5.45 8.55
CA CYS A 117 -11.01 -4.89 7.24
C CYS A 117 -9.98 -3.75 7.37
N MET A 118 -10.08 -2.92 8.41
CA MET A 118 -9.07 -1.91 8.71
C MET A 118 -7.95 -2.51 9.56
N TRP A 119 -8.30 -3.12 10.71
CA TRP A 119 -7.31 -3.49 11.72
C TRP A 119 -6.32 -4.55 11.28
N GLU A 120 -6.79 -5.54 10.52
CA GLU A 120 -5.97 -6.66 10.05
C GLU A 120 -5.39 -6.40 8.65
N ALA A 121 -5.48 -5.16 8.14
CA ALA A 121 -4.87 -4.81 6.85
C ALA A 121 -3.38 -5.20 6.77
N PRO A 122 -2.53 -4.99 7.79
CA PRO A 122 -1.14 -5.42 7.72
C PRO A 122 -0.99 -6.94 7.45
N GLN A 123 -1.85 -7.77 8.02
CA GLN A 123 -1.85 -9.22 7.78
C GLN A 123 -2.46 -9.58 6.44
N ARG A 124 -3.52 -8.89 6.00
CA ARG A 124 -4.13 -9.06 4.67
C ARG A 124 -3.13 -8.76 3.54
N PHE A 125 -2.22 -7.81 3.76
CA PHE A 125 -1.11 -7.49 2.85
C PHE A 125 0.13 -8.38 3.02
N GLY A 126 0.10 -9.35 3.95
CA GLY A 126 1.21 -10.26 4.18
C GLY A 126 2.47 -9.58 4.73
N THR A 127 2.32 -8.44 5.41
CA THR A 127 3.44 -7.76 6.06
C THR A 127 3.87 -8.52 7.33
N PRO A 128 5.11 -8.35 7.80
CA PRO A 128 5.56 -8.96 9.06
C PRO A 128 5.04 -8.23 10.31
N TYR A 129 4.24 -7.16 10.17
CA TYR A 129 3.70 -6.44 11.32
C TYR A 129 2.77 -7.35 12.14
N PRO A 130 3.06 -7.58 13.44
CA PRO A 130 2.35 -8.61 14.20
C PRO A 130 1.02 -8.12 14.80
N GLY A 131 0.81 -6.81 14.90
CA GLY A 131 -0.35 -6.21 15.56
C GLY A 131 -1.40 -5.66 14.61
N ASN A 132 -2.45 -5.08 15.21
CA ASN A 132 -3.45 -4.31 14.47
C ASN A 132 -2.90 -2.96 14.02
N GLY A 133 -3.40 -2.48 12.88
CA GLY A 133 -3.22 -1.10 12.43
C GLY A 133 -4.44 -0.22 12.73
N TYR A 134 -4.22 1.02 13.17
CA TYR A 134 -5.28 2.02 13.38
C TYR A 134 -5.03 3.24 12.50
N GLU A 135 -6.07 3.84 11.94
CA GLU A 135 -5.90 4.86 10.91
C GLU A 135 -6.47 6.23 11.29
N ASN A 136 -5.70 7.28 10.99
CA ASN A 136 -6.25 8.60 10.70
C ASN A 136 -6.21 8.83 9.18
N ALA A 137 -7.34 9.22 8.58
CA ALA A 137 -7.43 9.47 7.15
C ALA A 137 -7.83 10.92 6.87
N HIS A 138 -7.32 11.49 5.78
CA HIS A 138 -7.62 12.84 5.34
C HIS A 138 -7.61 12.91 3.82
N GLY A 139 -8.49 13.73 3.24
CA GLY A 139 -8.45 14.02 1.82
C GLY A 139 -9.79 13.87 1.11
N GLY A 140 -9.72 13.81 -0.21
CA GLY A 140 -10.88 13.71 -1.08
C GLY A 140 -10.50 13.76 -2.56
N THR A 141 -11.52 13.64 -3.41
CA THR A 141 -11.34 13.58 -4.86
C THR A 141 -11.19 14.95 -5.52
N GLY A 142 -10.91 14.94 -6.83
CA GLY A 142 -10.91 16.12 -7.69
C GLY A 142 -9.57 16.84 -7.75
N ARG A 143 -9.60 18.17 -7.66
CA ARG A 143 -8.40 19.02 -7.81
C ARG A 143 -7.59 19.18 -6.52
N TYR A 144 -8.13 18.72 -5.39
CA TYR A 144 -7.42 18.77 -4.12
C TYR A 144 -6.16 17.91 -4.15
N ARG A 145 -5.10 18.38 -3.50
CA ARG A 145 -3.86 17.63 -3.29
C ARG A 145 -3.54 17.63 -1.80
N ALA A 146 -3.41 16.44 -1.23
CA ALA A 146 -2.97 16.29 0.14
C ALA A 146 -1.48 16.61 0.25
N SER A 147 -1.08 17.16 1.38
CA SER A 147 0.31 17.38 1.76
C SER A 147 0.49 17.01 3.22
N ALA A 148 1.74 16.88 3.66
CA ALA A 148 2.05 16.64 5.06
C ALA A 148 1.34 17.65 5.99
N GLU A 149 1.45 18.93 5.69
CA GLU A 149 0.89 19.97 6.54
C GLU A 149 -0.63 20.07 6.46
N SER A 150 -1.23 19.82 5.30
CA SER A 150 -2.69 19.85 5.20
C SER A 150 -3.32 18.73 6.01
N ALA A 151 -2.73 17.53 5.94
CA ALA A 151 -3.17 16.36 6.68
C ALA A 151 -3.01 16.56 8.20
N LEU A 152 -1.82 16.96 8.66
CA LEU A 152 -1.60 17.18 10.09
C LEU A 152 -2.51 18.27 10.66
N ARG A 153 -2.67 19.41 9.97
CA ARG A 153 -3.58 20.47 10.43
C ARG A 153 -5.03 19.98 10.55
N SER A 154 -5.49 19.17 9.59
CA SER A 154 -6.82 18.58 9.62
C SER A 154 -7.01 17.69 10.86
N TRP A 155 -6.05 16.81 11.12
CA TRP A 155 -6.13 15.91 12.28
C TRP A 155 -5.99 16.63 13.62
N GLN A 156 -5.14 17.66 13.73
CA GLN A 156 -5.04 18.50 14.93
C GLN A 156 -6.35 19.24 15.23
N GLY A 157 -7.07 19.68 14.20
CA GLY A 157 -8.36 20.36 14.32
C GLY A 157 -9.52 19.45 14.68
N SER A 158 -9.34 18.13 14.65
CA SER A 158 -10.39 17.13 14.93
C SER A 158 -10.08 16.37 16.21
N ASN A 159 -10.94 16.49 17.23
CA ASN A 159 -10.75 15.82 18.52
C ASN A 159 -10.50 14.31 18.39
N ALA A 160 -11.27 13.62 17.55
CA ALA A 160 -11.12 12.19 17.35
C ALA A 160 -9.74 11.82 16.81
N HIS A 161 -9.30 12.46 15.72
CA HIS A 161 -8.00 12.19 15.09
C HIS A 161 -6.83 12.66 15.96
N ASN A 162 -6.95 13.81 16.61
CA ASN A 162 -5.93 14.35 17.51
C ASN A 162 -5.70 13.43 18.71
N ASN A 163 -6.76 12.80 19.22
CA ASN A 163 -6.66 11.85 20.32
C ASN A 163 -5.89 10.58 19.93
N VAL A 164 -5.97 10.12 18.68
CA VAL A 164 -5.11 9.03 18.17
C VAL A 164 -3.65 9.47 18.21
N ILE A 165 -3.33 10.64 17.63
CA ILE A 165 -1.95 11.15 17.54
C ILE A 165 -1.31 11.34 18.92
N LEU A 166 -2.11 11.69 19.94
CA LEU A 166 -1.63 12.05 21.27
C LEU A 166 -1.93 11.02 22.35
N ASN A 167 -2.38 9.81 22.00
CA ASN A 167 -2.73 8.76 22.97
C ASN A 167 -3.70 9.28 24.05
N ARG A 168 -4.84 9.85 23.64
CA ARG A 168 -5.85 10.41 24.55
C ARG A 168 -7.18 9.67 24.43
N GLY A 169 -8.01 9.79 25.47
CA GLY A 169 -9.32 9.13 25.51
C GLY A 169 -9.17 7.62 25.43
N ILE A 170 -9.85 6.97 24.49
CA ILE A 170 -9.78 5.51 24.29
C ILE A 170 -8.39 5.00 23.87
N TRP A 171 -7.46 5.90 23.55
CA TRP A 171 -6.10 5.60 23.10
C TRP A 171 -5.05 5.75 24.22
N GLN A 172 -5.47 6.14 25.44
CA GLN A 172 -4.56 6.46 26.54
C GLN A 172 -3.69 5.29 27.01
N ASP A 173 -4.21 4.06 26.90
CA ASP A 173 -3.54 2.83 27.35
C ASP A 173 -2.80 2.11 26.21
N ARG A 174 -2.56 2.83 25.08
CA ARG A 174 -1.80 2.30 23.95
C ARG A 174 -0.51 3.06 23.81
N ASP A 175 0.60 2.34 23.66
CA ASP A 175 1.88 2.91 23.29
C ASP A 175 2.10 2.72 21.79
N TRP A 176 2.30 3.81 21.06
CA TRP A 176 2.60 3.73 19.63
C TRP A 176 4.08 3.46 19.41
N ASN A 177 4.38 2.31 18.78
CA ASN A 177 5.73 1.86 18.47
C ASN A 177 6.00 1.76 16.95
N ALA A 178 4.98 1.98 16.14
CA ALA A 178 5.04 1.92 14.69
C ALA A 178 4.13 2.99 14.07
N LEU A 179 4.67 3.74 13.11
CA LEU A 179 3.92 4.71 12.30
C LEU A 179 4.16 4.43 10.81
N GLY A 180 3.09 4.17 10.08
CA GLY A 180 3.05 4.11 8.62
C GLY A 180 2.39 5.35 8.04
N ILE A 181 2.85 5.78 6.86
CA ILE A 181 2.36 7.00 6.23
C ILE A 181 2.17 6.75 4.75
N GLY A 182 1.05 7.24 4.20
CA GLY A 182 0.75 7.19 2.78
C GLY A 182 0.24 8.55 2.34
N ILE A 183 0.83 9.12 1.29
CA ILE A 183 0.32 10.34 0.65
C ILE A 183 0.28 10.14 -0.85
N TYR A 184 -0.93 10.13 -1.41
CA TYR A 184 -1.11 10.02 -2.86
C TYR A 184 -2.25 10.89 -3.35
N ARG A 185 -1.93 11.80 -4.29
CA ARG A 185 -2.86 12.74 -4.90
C ARG A 185 -3.70 13.49 -3.87
N GLY A 186 -5.00 13.18 -3.77
CA GLY A 186 -5.95 13.86 -2.91
C GLY A 186 -6.00 13.32 -1.48
N TYR A 187 -5.26 12.26 -1.17
CA TYR A 187 -5.39 11.50 0.08
C TYR A 187 -4.09 11.44 0.86
N ALA A 188 -4.21 11.45 2.19
CA ALA A 188 -3.14 11.20 3.14
C ALA A 188 -3.68 10.38 4.32
N VAL A 189 -2.91 9.40 4.77
CA VAL A 189 -3.28 8.55 5.91
C VAL A 189 -2.08 8.33 6.84
N LEU A 190 -2.38 8.16 8.13
CA LEU A 190 -1.44 7.75 9.18
C LEU A 190 -1.92 6.44 9.79
N TRP A 191 -1.05 5.43 9.78
CA TRP A 191 -1.30 4.12 10.37
C TRP A 191 -0.48 3.95 11.65
N PHE A 192 -1.15 3.76 12.77
CA PHE A 192 -0.56 3.58 14.10
C PHE A 192 -0.56 2.10 14.48
N GLY A 193 0.50 1.69 15.14
CA GLY A 193 0.66 0.33 15.63
C GLY A 193 1.27 0.30 17.03
N GLN A 194 0.80 -0.64 17.86
CA GLN A 194 1.31 -0.83 19.22
C GLN A 194 2.58 -1.67 19.29
N GLU A 195 2.73 -2.60 18.38
CA GLU A 195 3.92 -3.44 18.32
C GLU A 195 5.03 -2.72 17.54
N PRO A 196 6.31 -2.93 17.87
CA PRO A 196 7.41 -2.56 17.00
C PRO A 196 7.33 -3.31 15.68
N ASP A 197 7.73 -2.68 14.58
CA ASP A 197 7.82 -3.35 13.28
C ASP A 197 9.08 -4.24 13.21
N PRO A 198 8.96 -5.54 12.91
CA PRO A 198 10.12 -6.40 12.68
C PRO A 198 10.87 -6.08 11.38
N ALA A 199 10.19 -5.44 10.41
CA ALA A 199 10.83 -4.99 9.17
C ALA A 199 11.79 -3.83 9.47
N LYS A 200 12.97 -3.86 8.83
CA LYS A 200 14.01 -2.85 8.95
C LYS A 200 14.16 -2.05 7.66
#